data_AF-A0A658BQE5-F1
#
_entry.id   AF-A0A658BQE5-F1
#
_cell.length_a   1.000
_cell.length_b   1.000
_cell.length_c   1.000
_cell.angle_alpha   90.00
_cell.angle_beta   90.00
_cell.angle_gamma   90.00
#
_symmetry.space_group_name_H-M   'P 1'
#
loop_
_entity.id
_entity.type
_entity.pdbx_description
1 polymer ?
#
loop_
_entity_poly.entity_id
_entity_poly.type
_entity_poly.pdbx_seq_one_letter_code
_entity_poly.pdbx_strand_id
1 'polypeptide(L)' 'MDTADILIHVHPELSAEARATLEKEVAGCDGIVAANFDHTKHPHALIVLYNPDVIDGKGILEVVRKHDSAATMVGL' A
#
# COMPACT_ATOMS: atom_id res chain seq x y z
N MET A 1 2.86 -21.04 -1.33
CA MET A 1 3.19 -19.61 -1.42
C MET A 1 1.87 -18.91 -1.33
N ASP A 2 1.51 -18.53 -0.12
CA ASP A 2 0.26 -17.87 0.17
C ASP A 2 0.56 -16.37 0.08
N THR A 3 -0.08 -15.71 -0.87
CA THR A 3 0.04 -14.26 -1.05
C THR A 3 -1.31 -13.66 -0.73
N ALA A 4 -1.32 -12.67 0.15
CA ALA A 4 -2.51 -11.93 0.50
C ALA A 4 -2.48 -10.58 -0.20
N ASP A 5 -3.63 -10.11 -0.66
CA ASP A 5 -3.82 -8.74 -1.09
C ASP A 5 -4.48 -7.91 0.02
N ILE A 6 -4.09 -6.64 0.10
CA ILE A 6 -4.64 -5.69 1.04
C ILE A 6 -4.95 -4.37 0.35
N LEU A 7 -6.16 -3.87 0.63
CA LEU A 7 -6.59 -2.55 0.20
C LEU A 7 -6.24 -1.51 1.28
N ILE A 8 -5.48 -0.50 0.89
CA ILE A 8 -5.13 0.64 1.74
C ILE A 8 -5.67 1.91 1.08
N HIS A 9 -6.56 2.62 1.77
CA HIS A 9 -6.97 3.96 1.35
C HIS A 9 -5.95 4.98 1.82
N VAL A 10 -5.36 5.71 0.88
CA VAL A 10 -4.50 6.87 1.14
C VAL A 10 -5.30 8.16 1.02
N HIS A 11 -4.77 9.27 1.53
CA HIS A 11 -5.48 10.54 1.46
C HIS A 11 -5.64 11.03 0.00
N PRO A 12 -6.83 11.55 -0.38
CA PRO A 12 -7.06 12.08 -1.72
C PRO A 12 -6.18 13.31 -2.03
N GLU A 13 -5.67 14.00 -1.01
CA GLU A 13 -4.74 15.13 -1.16
C GLU A 13 -3.30 14.71 -1.45
N LEU A 14 -2.97 13.40 -1.48
CA LEU A 14 -1.64 13.00 -1.92
C LEU A 14 -1.41 13.38 -3.39
N SER A 15 -0.35 14.15 -3.63
CA SER A 15 0.15 14.43 -4.97
C SER A 15 0.56 13.15 -5.69
N ALA A 16 0.46 13.15 -7.02
CA ALA A 16 0.86 12.00 -7.85
C ALA A 16 2.32 11.57 -7.61
N GLU A 17 3.23 12.52 -7.36
CA GLU A 17 4.63 12.25 -7.02
C GLU A 17 4.79 11.52 -5.68
N ALA A 18 4.00 11.88 -4.68
CA ALA A 18 3.99 11.22 -3.38
C ALA A 18 3.44 9.79 -3.50
N ARG A 19 2.40 9.58 -4.31
CA ARG A 19 1.85 8.24 -4.59
C ARG A 19 2.87 7.35 -5.29
N ALA A 20 3.53 7.86 -6.33
CA ALA A 20 4.56 7.10 -7.04
C ALA A 20 5.78 6.76 -6.15
N THR A 21 6.13 7.64 -5.21
CA THR A 21 7.18 7.37 -4.22
C THR A 21 6.75 6.28 -3.25
N LEU A 22 5.52 6.38 -2.74
CA LEU A 22 4.91 5.40 -1.86
C LEU A 22 4.86 4.01 -2.50
N GLU A 23 4.40 3.91 -3.75
CA GLU A 23 4.38 2.64 -4.50
C GLU A 23 5.75 2.01 -4.59
N LYS A 24 6.78 2.81 -4.90
CA LYS A 24 8.17 2.31 -4.99
C LYS A 24 8.71 1.86 -3.65
N GLU A 25 8.41 2.56 -2.56
CA GLU A 25 8.86 2.17 -1.22
C GLU A 25 8.15 0.93 -0.70
N VAL A 26 6.84 0.82 -0.94
CA VAL A 26 6.09 -0.38 -0.58
C VAL A 26 6.56 -1.55 -1.45
N ALA A 27 6.66 -1.38 -2.77
CA ALA A 27 7.17 -2.44 -3.66
C ALA A 27 8.62 -2.85 -3.36
N GLY A 28 9.41 -1.97 -2.72
CA GLY A 28 10.78 -2.26 -2.28
C GLY A 28 10.87 -2.93 -0.90
N CYS A 29 9.76 -3.10 -0.18
CA CYS A 29 9.75 -3.77 1.13
C CYS A 29 9.85 -5.29 0.98
N ASP A 30 10.63 -5.91 1.85
CA ASP A 30 10.78 -7.37 1.89
C ASP A 30 9.44 -8.02 2.24
N GLY A 31 9.02 -9.00 1.42
CA GLY A 31 7.72 -9.63 1.54
C GLY A 31 6.60 -8.98 0.72
N ILE A 32 6.82 -7.81 0.10
CA ILE A 32 5.88 -7.27 -0.88
C ILE A 32 6.11 -7.91 -2.24
N VAL A 33 5.04 -8.44 -2.83
CA VAL A 33 5.04 -9.05 -4.16
C VAL A 33 4.70 -7.99 -5.22
N ALA A 34 3.72 -7.14 -4.95
CA ALA A 34 3.33 -6.04 -5.83
C ALA A 34 2.64 -4.92 -5.05
N ALA A 35 2.77 -3.67 -5.49
CA ALA A 35 2.00 -2.55 -4.99
C ALA A 35 1.54 -1.70 -6.17
N ASN A 36 0.24 -1.46 -6.28
CA ASN A 36 -0.33 -0.70 -7.40
C ASN A 36 -1.51 0.13 -6.93
N PHE A 37 -1.57 1.41 -7.30
CA PHE A 37 -2.76 2.21 -7.08
C PHE A 37 -3.89 1.82 -8.04
N ASP A 38 -5.14 1.94 -7.60
CA ASP A 38 -6.30 1.82 -8.46
C ASP A 38 -6.52 3.14 -9.22
N HIS A 39 -5.96 3.27 -10.41
CA HIS A 39 -6.12 4.48 -11.22
C HIS A 39 -7.50 4.60 -11.90
N THR A 40 -8.38 3.62 -11.73
CA THR A 40 -9.63 3.51 -12.52
C THR A 40 -10.87 3.95 -11.76
N LYS A 41 -11.12 3.44 -10.55
CA LYS A 41 -12.30 3.74 -9.74
C LYS A 41 -11.97 4.53 -8.49
N HIS A 42 -10.83 4.26 -7.86
CA HIS A 42 -10.41 4.87 -6.60
C HIS A 42 -8.94 5.28 -6.68
N PRO A 43 -8.60 6.47 -7.21
CA PRO A 43 -7.21 6.94 -7.34
C PRO A 43 -6.46 7.06 -6.01
N HIS A 44 -7.16 6.87 -4.90
CA HIS A 44 -6.69 6.87 -3.51
C HIS A 44 -6.68 5.47 -2.88
N ALA A 45 -6.96 4.40 -3.63
CA ALA A 45 -6.87 3.04 -3.14
C ALA A 45 -5.58 2.38 -3.65
N LEU A 46 -4.69 2.01 -2.72
CA LEU A 46 -3.51 1.22 -2.99
C LEU A 46 -3.83 -0.26 -2.76
N ILE A 47 -3.61 -1.08 -3.78
CA ILE A 47 -3.68 -2.53 -3.67
C ILE A 47 -2.26 -3.02 -3.49
N VAL A 48 -1.98 -3.68 -2.36
CA VAL A 48 -0.68 -4.26 -2.07
C VAL A 48 -0.83 -5.76 -1.96
N LEU A 49 -0.09 -6.48 -2.80
CA LEU A 49 0.05 -7.92 -2.75
C LEU A 49 1.31 -8.23 -1.96
N TYR A 50 1.17 -9.00 -0.88
CA TYR A 50 2.25 -9.29 0.05
C TYR A 50 2.22 -10.75 0.52
N ASN A 51 3.33 -11.18 1.10
CA ASN A 51 3.47 -12.48 1.71
C ASN A 51 3.30 -12.35 3.24
N PRO A 52 2.18 -12.83 3.82
CA PRO A 52 1.94 -12.78 5.26
C PRO A 52 2.94 -13.58 6.10
N ASP A 53 3.68 -14.53 5.50
CA ASP A 53 4.78 -15.23 6.20
C ASP A 53 6.01 -14.33 6.41
N VAL A 54 6.15 -13.24 5.65
CA VAL A 54 7.33 -12.35 5.68
C VAL A 54 6.99 -10.99 6.29
N ILE A 55 5.85 -10.41 5.88
CA ILE A 55 5.41 -9.08 6.33
C ILE A 55 3.93 -9.12 6.66
N ASP A 56 3.57 -8.48 7.77
CA ASP A 56 2.17 -8.38 8.21
C ASP A 56 1.54 -7.09 7.67
N GLY A 57 0.22 -7.09 7.44
CA GLY A 57 -0.48 -5.92 6.90
C GLY A 57 -0.27 -4.66 7.76
N LYS A 58 -0.07 -4.81 9.07
CA LYS A 58 0.30 -3.70 9.97
C LYS A 58 1.64 -3.06 9.61
N GLY A 59 2.66 -3.86 9.27
CA GLY A 59 3.97 -3.35 8.88
C GLY A 59 3.88 -2.54 7.58
N ILE A 60 3.08 -3.02 6.63
CA ILE A 60 2.78 -2.29 5.39
C ILE A 60 2.08 -0.97 5.71
N LEU A 61 1.07 -0.99 6.58
CA LEU A 61 0.36 0.22 6.99
C LEU A 61 1.27 1.23 7.70
N GLU A 62 2.23 0.78 8.51
CA GLU A 62 3.21 1.68 9.14
C GLU A 62 4.12 2.34 8.11
N VAL A 63 4.60 1.60 7.10
CA VAL A 63 5.38 2.18 5.98
C VAL A 63 4.55 3.22 5.25
N VAL A 64 3.29 2.89 4.93
CA VAL A 64 2.39 3.83 4.26
C VAL A 64 2.14 5.06 5.15
N ARG A 65 1.95 4.87 6.46
CA ARG A 65 1.70 5.97 7.42
C ARG A 65 2.85 6.96 7.60
N LYS A 66 4.09 6.55 7.31
CA LYS A 66 5.24 7.47 7.31
C LYS A 66 5.13 8.54 6.23
N HIS A 67 4.51 8.20 5.11
CA HIS A 67 4.28 9.11 3.98
C HIS A 67 2.91 9.76 4.04
N ASP A 68 1.90 9.00 4.47
CA ASP A 68 0.52 9.44 4.57
C ASP A 68 -0.06 9.10 5.94
N SER A 69 -0.01 10.04 6.89
CA SER A 69 -0.50 9.80 8.24
C SER A 69 -2.00 9.49 8.31
N ALA A 70 -2.76 9.86 7.28
CA ALA A 70 -4.18 9.56 7.15
C ALA A 70 -4.47 8.21 6.49
N ALA A 71 -3.44 7.46 6.09
CA ALA A 71 -3.60 6.16 5.46
C ALA A 71 -4.35 5.20 6.40
N THR A 72 -5.34 4.55 5.80
CA THR A 72 -6.25 3.64 6.49
C THR A 72 -6.27 2.32 5.75
N MET A 73 -5.94 1.25 6.45
CA MET A 73 -6.15 -0.11 5.97
C MET A 73 -7.64 -0.39 5.95
N VAL A 74 -8.18 -0.70 4.77
CA VAL A 74 -9.58 -1.08 4.61
C VAL A 74 -9.73 -2.60 4.68
N GLY A 75 -8.66 -3.33 4.36
CA GLY A 75 -8.64 -4.79 4.37
C GLY A 75 -9.32 -5.37 3.13
N LEU A 76 -9.26 -6.71 3.04
CA LEU A 76 -10.12 -7.51 2.20
C LEU A 76 -10.79 -8.58 3.06
#